data_AF-A0A542PWA8-F1
#
_entry.id   AF-A0A542PWA8-F1
#
_cell.length_a   1.000
_cell.length_b   1.000
_cell.length_c   1.000
_cell.angle_alpha   90.00
_cell.angle_beta   90.00
_cell.angle_gamma   90.00
#
_symmetry.space_group_name_H-M   'P 1'
#
loop_
_entity.id
_entity.type
_entity.pdbx_description
1 polymer ?
#
loop_
_entity_poly.entity_id
_entity_poly.type
_entity_poly.pdbx_seq_one_letter_code
_entity_poly.pdbx_strand_id
1 'polypeptide(L)'
;MIFIRHESPVGGKAKVLTIHYLPEEIGINNAADAENAGGVLVPTVPTPDNIAGKEAVLYFNPTTKEFSYEYVDKPLTQDEKIAQLEQQLKITQDALDALLLA
;
A
#
# COMPACT_ATOMS: atom_id res chain seq x y z
N MET A 1 -6.26 9.84 16.19
CA MET A 1 -7.08 8.88 15.41
C MET A 1 -6.86 9.16 13.94
N ILE A 2 -7.05 8.17 13.08
CA ILE A 2 -6.91 8.29 11.62
C ILE A 2 -8.30 8.15 11.01
N PHE A 3 -8.65 9.01 10.07
CA PHE A 3 -9.86 8.85 9.28
C PHE A 3 -9.55 8.11 7.98
N ILE A 4 -10.33 7.07 7.69
CA ILE A 4 -10.29 6.37 6.41
C ILE A 4 -11.62 6.54 5.69
N ARG A 5 -11.58 6.98 4.44
CA ARG A 5 -12.73 6.92 3.53
C ARG A 5 -12.62 5.66 2.69
N HIS A 6 -13.72 4.96 2.51
CA HIS A 6 -13.75 3.73 1.74
C HIS A 6 -14.99 3.67 0.84
N GLU A 7 -14.93 2.83 -0.19
CA GLU A 7 -16.09 2.54 -1.03
C GLU A 7 -17.18 1.79 -0.23
N SER A 8 -18.38 1.69 -0.80
CA SER A 8 -19.40 0.79 -0.26
C SER A 8 -18.85 -0.64 -0.21
N PRO A 9 -18.95 -1.34 0.94
CA PRO A 9 -18.38 -2.68 1.07
C PRO A 9 -19.07 -3.66 0.13
N VAL A 10 -18.27 -4.41 -0.63
CA VAL A 10 -18.73 -5.51 -1.51
C VAL A 10 -18.11 -6.81 -0.99
N GLY A 11 -18.95 -7.78 -0.64
CA GLY A 11 -18.46 -9.07 -0.11
C GLY A 11 -17.66 -8.97 1.19
N GLY A 12 -17.94 -7.95 2.03
CA GLY A 12 -17.23 -7.72 3.30
C GLY A 12 -15.90 -6.99 3.15
N LYS A 13 -15.52 -6.52 1.96
CA LYS A 13 -14.33 -5.71 1.75
C LYS A 13 -14.70 -4.39 1.11
N ALA A 14 -14.11 -3.31 1.60
CA ALA A 14 -14.24 -1.97 1.03
C ALA A 14 -12.85 -1.44 0.68
N LYS A 15 -12.68 -0.97 -0.55
CA LYS A 15 -11.43 -0.34 -0.97
C LYS A 15 -11.27 0.98 -0.23
N VAL A 16 -10.12 1.21 0.40
CA VAL A 16 -9.81 2.50 1.02
C VAL A 16 -9.44 3.48 -0.08
N LEU A 17 -10.14 4.62 -0.10
CA LEU A 17 -9.96 5.68 -1.09
C LEU A 17 -9.01 6.76 -0.58
N THR A 18 -9.07 7.06 0.71
CA THR A 18 -8.26 8.15 1.30
C THR A 18 -8.00 7.87 2.77
N ILE A 19 -6.81 8.26 3.23
CA ILE A 19 -6.37 8.16 4.62
C ILE A 19 -5.97 9.57 5.06
N HIS A 20 -6.60 10.07 6.12
CA HIS A 20 -6.26 11.35 6.76
C HIS A 20 -5.74 11.09 8.17
N TYR A 21 -4.46 11.40 8.40
CA TYR A 21 -3.80 11.20 9.68
C TYR A 21 -4.14 12.29 10.73
N LEU A 22 -4.64 13.44 10.27
CA LEU A 22 -5.11 14.55 11.11
C LEU A 22 -6.58 14.87 10.76
N PRO A 23 -7.54 14.03 11.19
CA PRO A 23 -8.95 14.19 10.84
C PRO A 23 -9.58 15.50 11.36
N GLU A 24 -9.05 16.05 12.45
CA GLU A 24 -9.55 17.29 13.06
C GLU A 24 -9.37 18.51 12.14
N GLU A 25 -8.32 18.55 11.31
CA GLU A 25 -8.06 19.65 10.36
C GLU A 25 -9.10 19.73 9.24
N ILE A 26 -9.79 18.62 8.97
CA ILE A 26 -10.87 18.53 7.98
C ILE A 26 -12.26 18.48 8.64
N GLY A 27 -12.33 18.82 9.94
CA GLY A 27 -13.59 18.90 10.68
C GLY A 27 -14.16 17.55 11.12
N ILE A 28 -13.37 16.47 11.08
CA ILE A 28 -13.78 15.15 11.57
C ILE A 28 -13.25 14.98 12.99
N ASN A 29 -14.13 15.17 13.97
CA ASN A 29 -13.77 15.14 15.40
C ASN A 29 -14.29 13.89 16.12
N ASN A 30 -15.28 13.21 15.55
CA ASN A 30 -15.90 12.03 16.16
C ASN A 30 -16.38 11.02 15.10
N ALA A 31 -16.92 9.89 15.56
CA ALA A 31 -17.37 8.81 14.69
C ALA A 31 -18.56 9.21 13.80
N ALA A 32 -19.48 10.05 14.29
CA ALA A 32 -20.61 10.54 13.51
C ALA A 32 -20.15 11.46 12.37
N ASP A 33 -19.16 12.34 12.63
CA ASP A 33 -18.56 13.17 11.57
C ASP A 33 -17.93 12.30 10.48
N ALA A 34 -17.20 11.24 10.88
CA ALA A 34 -16.59 10.31 9.95
C ALA A 34 -17.62 9.54 9.12
N GLU A 35 -18.69 9.06 9.74
CA GLU A 35 -19.80 8.37 9.07
C GLU A 35 -20.49 9.29 8.05
N ASN A 36 -20.78 10.53 8.43
CA ASN A 36 -21.32 11.56 7.54
C ASN A 36 -20.38 11.87 6.36
N ALA A 37 -19.07 11.76 6.58
CA ALA A 37 -18.04 11.93 5.54
C ALA A 37 -17.81 10.67 4.68
N GLY A 38 -18.56 9.59 4.91
CA GLY A 38 -18.47 8.33 4.17
C GLY A 38 -17.27 7.47 4.57
N GLY A 39 -16.89 7.48 5.84
CA GLY A 39 -15.73 6.73 6.32
C GLY A 39 -15.81 6.39 7.81
N VAL A 40 -14.67 6.05 8.40
CA VAL A 40 -14.57 5.61 9.79
C VAL A 40 -13.27 6.09 10.44
N LEU A 41 -13.31 6.33 11.75
CA LEU A 41 -12.12 6.59 12.56
C LEU A 41 -11.51 5.27 13.04
N VAL A 42 -10.22 5.11 12.79
CA VAL A 42 -9.42 3.95 13.19
C VAL A 42 -8.19 4.42 14.00
N PRO A 43 -7.67 3.59 14.91
CA PRO A 43 -6.51 3.97 15.71
C PRO A 43 -5.23 4.00 14.86
N THR A 44 -5.09 3.05 13.94
CA THR A 44 -3.90 2.81 13.13
C THR A 44 -4.29 2.26 11.76
N VAL A 45 -3.43 2.46 10.77
CA VAL A 45 -3.50 1.80 9.46
C VAL A 45 -2.17 1.04 9.29
N PRO A 46 -2.20 -0.24 8.89
CA PRO A 46 -0.95 -1.00 8.67
C PRO A 46 -0.10 -0.34 7.58
N THR A 47 1.21 -0.55 7.63
CA THR A 47 2.12 -0.10 6.56
C THR A 47 2.20 -1.19 5.48
N PRO A 48 2.13 -0.86 4.18
CA PRO A 48 2.30 -1.84 3.12
C PRO A 48 3.77 -2.26 2.98
N ASP A 49 4.00 -3.44 2.41
CA ASP A 49 5.33 -3.85 1.95
C ASP A 49 5.70 -3.12 0.66
N ASN A 50 6.96 -2.74 0.54
CA ASN A 50 7.50 -2.21 -0.72
C ASN A 50 7.96 -3.35 -1.62
N ILE A 51 7.11 -3.72 -2.58
CA ILE A 51 7.39 -4.77 -3.56
C ILE A 51 7.64 -4.12 -4.92
N ALA A 52 8.82 -4.35 -5.48
CA ALA A 52 9.21 -3.77 -6.76
C ALA A 52 8.19 -4.12 -7.86
N GLY A 53 7.69 -3.09 -8.56
CA GLY A 53 6.71 -3.29 -9.64
C GLY A 53 5.30 -3.66 -9.17
N LYS A 54 5.01 -3.56 -7.86
CA LYS A 54 3.66 -3.71 -7.33
C LYS A 54 3.17 -2.44 -6.62
N GLU A 55 1.90 -2.12 -6.78
CA GLU A 55 1.21 -1.09 -6.01
C GLU A 55 0.36 -1.75 -4.92
N ALA A 56 0.47 -1.25 -3.69
CA ALA A 56 -0.30 -1.76 -2.56
C ALA A 56 -1.66 -1.07 -2.46
N VAL A 57 -2.74 -1.80 -2.71
CA VAL A 57 -4.12 -1.33 -2.58
C VAL A 57 -4.69 -1.75 -1.24
N LEU A 58 -5.01 -0.79 -0.39
CA LEU A 58 -5.58 -1.05 0.94
C LEU A 58 -7.08 -1.31 0.86
N TYR A 59 -7.50 -2.38 1.53
CA TYR A 59 -8.90 -2.69 1.81
C TYR A 59 -9.16 -2.73 3.31
N PHE A 60 -10.39 -2.40 3.68
CA PHE A 60 -10.89 -2.43 5.04
C PHE A 60 -12.19 -3.24 5.09
N ASN A 61 -12.33 -4.11 6.09
CA ASN A 61 -13.57 -4.81 6.36
C ASN A 61 -14.33 -4.08 7.48
N PRO A 62 -15.45 -3.39 7.20
CA PRO A 62 -16.17 -2.64 8.22
C PRO A 62 -16.84 -3.53 9.29
N THR A 63 -17.06 -4.82 9.00
CA THR A 63 -17.65 -5.78 9.94
C THR A 63 -16.62 -6.32 10.93
N THR A 64 -15.46 -6.77 10.44
CA THR A 64 -14.39 -7.33 11.31
C THR A 64 -13.39 -6.28 11.79
N LYS A 65 -13.39 -5.10 11.17
CA LYS A 65 -12.44 -4.00 11.38
C LYS A 65 -10.99 -4.36 11.02
N GLU A 66 -10.82 -5.33 10.13
CA GLU A 66 -9.52 -5.79 9.66
C GLU A 66 -9.10 -5.07 8.37
N PHE A 67 -7.79 -4.94 8.19
CA PHE A 67 -7.16 -4.40 6.99
C PHE A 67 -6.51 -5.50 6.17
N SER A 68 -6.52 -5.35 4.85
CA SER A 68 -5.79 -6.24 3.94
C SER A 68 -5.24 -5.47 2.75
N TYR A 69 -4.07 -5.87 2.25
CA TYR A 69 -3.48 -5.32 1.04
C TYR A 69 -3.62 -6.28 -0.14
N GLU A 70 -3.97 -5.73 -1.30
CA GLU A 70 -3.81 -6.41 -2.59
C GLU A 70 -2.70 -5.72 -3.37
N TYR A 71 -1.73 -6.50 -3.87
CA TYR A 71 -0.56 -6.00 -4.58
C TYR A 71 -0.76 -6.17 -6.08
N VAL A 72 -1.14 -5.08 -6.75
CA VAL A 72 -1.42 -5.08 -8.20
C VAL A 72 -0.20 -4.69 -9.01
N ASP A 73 -0.08 -5.17 -10.24
CA ASP A 73 1.04 -4.83 -11.11
C ASP A 73 1.07 -3.34 -11.46
N LYS A 74 2.23 -2.71 -11.26
CA LYS A 74 2.54 -1.35 -11.73
C LYS A 74 3.81 -1.36 -12.57
N PRO A 75 3.97 -0.40 -13.50
CA PRO A 75 5.27 -0.16 -14.11
C PRO A 75 6.33 0.12 -13.05
N LEU A 76 7.54 -0.40 -13.27
CA LEU A 76 8.69 -0.05 -12.44
C LEU A 76 8.96 1.46 -12.53
N THR A 77 9.23 2.06 -11.39
CA THR A 77 9.82 3.39 -11.26
C THR A 77 11.24 3.38 -11.83
N GLN A 78 11.80 4.56 -12.07
CA GLN A 78 13.16 4.68 -12.58
C GLN A 78 14.18 4.04 -11.64
N ASP A 79 14.04 4.24 -10.33
CA ASP A 79 14.96 3.69 -9.33
C ASP A 79 14.86 2.16 -9.24
N GLU A 80 13.64 1.62 -9.26
CA GLU A 80 13.43 0.16 -9.31
C GLU A 80 14.05 -0.45 -10.58
N LYS A 81 13.96 0.25 -11.73
CA LYS A 81 14.60 -0.19 -12.98
C LYS A 81 16.12 -0.17 -12.86
N ILE A 82 16.70 0.90 -12.30
CA ILE A 82 18.15 1.01 -12.12
C ILE A 82 18.64 -0.13 -11.22
N ALA A 83 17.99 -0.34 -10.07
CA ALA A 83 18.34 -1.43 -9.16
C ALA A 83 18.24 -2.81 -9.83
N GLN A 84 17.21 -3.03 -10.65
CA GLN A 84 17.07 -4.28 -11.41
C GLN A 84 18.23 -4.46 -12.43
N LEU A 85 18.62 -3.39 -13.13
CA LEU A 85 19.72 -3.43 -14.10
C LEU A 85 21.08 -3.65 -13.41
N GLU A 86 21.32 -2.99 -12.28
CA GLU A 86 22.53 -3.20 -11.46
C GLU A 86 22.62 -4.64 -10.97
N GLN A 87 21.51 -5.22 -10.52
CA GLN A 87 21.46 -6.61 -10.11
C GLN A 87 21.76 -7.57 -11.28
N GLN A 88 21.20 -7.33 -12.46
CA GLN A 88 21.49 -8.13 -13.65
C GLN A 88 22.95 -8.02 -14.09
N LEU A 89 23.52 -6.81 -14.04
CA LEU A 89 24.93 -6.58 -14.36
C LEU A 89 25.83 -7.36 -13.39
N LYS A 90 25.53 -7.31 -12.09
CA LYS A 90 26.28 -8.04 -11.07
C LYS A 90 26.25 -9.56 -11.31
N ILE A 91 25.06 -10.13 -11.54
CA ILE A 91 24.91 -11.57 -11.83
C ILE A 91 25.74 -11.96 -13.07
N THR A 92 25.76 -11.11 -14.08
CA THR A 92 26.52 -11.35 -15.32
C THR A 92 28.02 -11.31 -15.08
N GLN A 93 28.49 -10.35 -14.27
CA GLN A 93 29.89 -10.25 -13.86
C GLN A 93 30.33 -11.46 -13.04
N ASP A 94 29.54 -11.83 -12.02
CA ASP A 94 29.82 -12.99 -11.16
C ASP A 94 29.88 -14.28 -12.00
N ALA A 95 29.01 -14.44 -12.99
CA ALA A 95 29.03 -15.60 -13.90
C ALA A 95 30.26 -15.60 -14.82
N LEU A 96 30.69 -14.45 -15.31
CA LEU A 96 31.88 -14.33 -16.15
C LEU A 96 33.15 -14.65 -15.35
N ASP A 97 33.27 -14.12 -14.13
CA ASP A 97 34.42 -14.37 -13.25
C ASP A 97 34.53 -15.87 -12.90
N ALA A 98 33.40 -16.52 -12.62
CA ALA A 98 33.36 -17.96 -12.37
C ALA A 98 33.83 -18.79 -13.58
N LEU A 99 33.53 -18.36 -14.81
CA LEU A 99 33.99 -19.02 -16.04
C LEU A 99 35.47 -18.78 -16.33
N LEU A 100 36.01 -17.61 -15.94
CA LEU A 100 37.43 -17.27 -16.15
C LEU A 100 38.36 -17.90 -15.11
N LEU A 101 37.82 -18.34 -13.96
CA LEU A 101 38.55 -19.01 -12.88
C LEU A 101 38.42 -20.55 -12.90
N ALA A 102 37.68 -21.11 -13.87
CA ALA A 102 37.52 -22.55 -14.10
C ALA A 102 38.49 -23.07 -15.17
#